data_AF-A0A094K931-F1
#
_entry.id   AF-A0A094K931-F1
#
_cell.length_a   1.000
_cell.length_b   1.000
_cell.length_c   1.000
_cell.angle_alpha   90.00
_cell.angle_beta   90.00
_cell.angle_gamma   90.00
#
_symmetry.space_group_name_H-M   'P 1'
#
loop_
_entity.id
_entity.type
_entity.pdbx_description
1 polymer ?
#
loop_
_entity_poly.entity_id
_entity_poly.type
_entity_poly.pdbx_seq_one_letter_code
_entity_poly.pdbx_strand_id
1 'polypeptide(L)'
;LAYASGLAATLNITHLLKAGDTIICMDDVYGGTNRYFREVAMKTGLNVVFVDCTKPECLEAAITPNTKLVWIETPTNPTLKVIDIRACADVVHKHKGVLLVVDNTFMSAYFQRPLSLGADICMYSATKYMNGHSDVVMGLVSVNCDQLYERLKFLQNSLGAVPSPFDCFLCNRGLKTLQIRMKQHFHNALAVARFLESHSRVEKVIFPGLPSHPQHELVKRQCTGCPGMVTFYIKGNVEHAAAFLKNLKVFSLAESLGGYESLAEHP
;
A
#
# COMPACT_ATOMS: atom_id res chain seq x y z
N LEU A 1 3.19 -8.90 -13.71
CA LEU A 1 2.00 -9.79 -13.73
C LEU A 1 0.77 -8.98 -13.32
N ALA A 2 -0.37 -9.18 -13.98
CA ALA A 2 -1.61 -8.44 -13.70
C ALA A 2 -2.71 -9.40 -13.22
N TYR A 3 -3.57 -8.92 -12.31
CA TYR A 3 -4.58 -9.72 -11.60
C TYR A 3 -5.92 -9.02 -11.57
N ALA A 4 -6.99 -9.78 -11.34
CA ALA A 4 -8.37 -9.27 -11.29
C ALA A 4 -8.59 -8.18 -10.22
N SER A 5 -7.75 -8.13 -9.18
CA SER A 5 -7.79 -7.10 -8.13
C SER A 5 -6.48 -7.08 -7.35
N GLY A 6 -6.26 -6.05 -6.51
CA GLY A 6 -5.17 -6.06 -5.54
C GLY A 6 -5.23 -7.30 -4.62
N LEU A 7 -6.41 -7.68 -4.14
CA LEU A 7 -6.57 -8.87 -3.31
C LEU A 7 -6.27 -10.17 -4.06
N ALA A 8 -6.58 -10.25 -5.36
CA ALA A 8 -6.19 -11.39 -6.19
C ALA A 8 -4.66 -11.49 -6.35
N ALA A 9 -3.96 -10.35 -6.42
CA ALA A 9 -2.50 -10.33 -6.37
C ALA A 9 -1.96 -10.80 -5.01
N THR A 10 -2.52 -10.32 -3.90
CA THR A 10 -2.18 -10.78 -2.54
C THR A 10 -2.39 -12.29 -2.38
N LEU A 11 -3.53 -12.80 -2.86
CA LEU A 11 -3.85 -14.22 -2.87
C LEU A 11 -2.79 -15.02 -3.65
N ASN A 12 -2.44 -14.58 -4.86
CA ASN A 12 -1.46 -15.26 -5.70
C ASN A 12 -0.06 -15.29 -5.08
N ILE A 13 0.38 -14.17 -4.50
CA ILE A 13 1.65 -14.08 -3.76
C ILE A 13 1.65 -15.04 -2.58
N THR A 14 0.54 -15.13 -1.85
CA THR A 14 0.41 -16.02 -0.68
C THR A 14 0.45 -17.50 -1.07
N HIS A 15 -0.02 -17.86 -2.27
CA HIS A 15 0.08 -19.22 -2.81
C HIS A 15 1.51 -19.63 -3.22
N LEU A 16 2.51 -18.73 -3.09
CA LEU A 16 3.92 -19.14 -3.14
C LEU A 16 4.33 -19.96 -1.91
N LEU A 17 3.57 -19.86 -0.83
CA LEU A 17 3.82 -20.51 0.45
C LEU A 17 3.10 -21.85 0.55
N LYS A 18 3.45 -22.61 1.57
CA LYS A 18 2.82 -23.89 1.92
C LYS A 18 2.41 -23.92 3.38
N ALA A 19 1.53 -24.85 3.74
CA ALA A 19 1.15 -25.07 5.13
C ALA A 19 2.39 -25.24 6.05
N GLY A 20 2.36 -24.60 7.21
CA GLY A 20 3.46 -24.50 8.16
C GLY A 20 4.32 -23.23 8.01
N ASP A 21 4.30 -22.57 6.86
CA ASP A 21 5.05 -21.32 6.65
C ASP A 21 4.45 -20.16 7.45
N THR A 22 5.30 -19.21 7.83
CA THR A 22 4.94 -17.99 8.57
C THR A 22 5.04 -16.75 7.68
N ILE A 23 4.00 -15.92 7.75
CA ILE A 23 3.92 -14.57 7.19
C ILE A 23 4.10 -13.56 8.34
N ILE A 24 5.04 -12.64 8.19
CA ILE A 24 5.10 -11.42 9.00
C ILE A 24 4.40 -10.32 8.21
N CYS A 25 3.33 -9.75 8.76
CA CYS A 25 2.59 -8.65 8.16
C CYS A 25 2.79 -7.39 9.00
N MET A 26 2.93 -6.23 8.35
CA MET A 26 2.87 -4.93 9.03
C MET A 26 1.55 -4.81 9.84
N ASP A 27 1.62 -4.19 11.02
CA ASP A 27 0.49 -4.06 11.95
C ASP A 27 -0.64 -3.17 11.39
N ASP A 28 -0.26 -2.11 10.68
CA ASP A 28 -1.11 -1.20 9.95
C ASP A 28 -0.98 -1.46 8.45
N VAL A 29 -1.99 -2.11 7.88
CA VAL A 29 -2.12 -2.42 6.45
C VAL A 29 -3.56 -2.22 6.04
N TYR A 30 -3.79 -2.13 4.73
CA TYR A 30 -5.14 -2.12 4.17
C TYR A 30 -6.03 -3.19 4.83
N GLY A 31 -7.23 -2.78 5.28
CA GLY A 31 -8.16 -3.65 6.00
C GLY A 31 -8.51 -4.95 5.26
N GLY A 32 -8.51 -4.94 3.92
CA GLY A 32 -8.69 -6.15 3.11
C GLY A 32 -7.51 -7.12 3.18
N THR A 33 -6.27 -6.61 3.26
CA THR A 33 -5.06 -7.41 3.48
C THR A 33 -5.09 -8.05 4.86
N ASN A 34 -5.39 -7.26 5.90
CA ASN A 34 -5.53 -7.74 7.27
C ASN A 34 -6.60 -8.85 7.36
N ARG A 35 -7.81 -8.59 6.82
CA ARG A 35 -8.91 -9.56 6.77
C ARG A 35 -8.53 -10.83 6.02
N TYR A 36 -7.88 -10.72 4.86
CA TYR A 36 -7.45 -11.90 4.10
C TYR A 36 -6.49 -12.77 4.92
N PHE A 37 -5.46 -12.17 5.52
CA PHE A 37 -4.49 -12.94 6.28
C PHE A 37 -5.10 -13.59 7.53
N ARG A 38 -5.91 -12.84 8.31
CA ARG A 38 -6.53 -13.36 9.54
C ARG A 38 -7.61 -14.40 9.27
N GLU A 39 -8.53 -14.09 8.37
CA GLU A 39 -9.77 -14.86 8.23
C GLU A 39 -9.69 -15.95 7.16
N VAL A 40 -8.71 -15.89 6.26
CA VAL A 40 -8.59 -16.85 5.15
C VAL A 40 -7.24 -17.57 5.20
N ALA A 41 -6.11 -16.86 5.13
CA ALA A 41 -4.79 -17.49 5.04
C ALA A 41 -4.46 -18.36 6.27
N MET A 42 -4.81 -17.92 7.48
CA MET A 42 -4.59 -18.73 8.68
C MET A 42 -5.35 -20.08 8.65
N LYS A 43 -6.51 -20.14 7.98
CA LYS A 43 -7.30 -21.37 7.85
C LYS A 43 -6.71 -22.36 6.84
N THR A 44 -5.73 -21.95 6.03
CA THR A 44 -5.03 -22.83 5.07
C THR A 44 -3.75 -23.43 5.64
N GLY A 45 -3.55 -23.35 6.97
CA GLY A 45 -2.36 -23.87 7.65
C GLY A 45 -1.16 -22.91 7.61
N LEU A 46 -1.34 -21.65 7.23
CA LEU A 46 -0.30 -20.62 7.33
C LEU A 46 -0.34 -19.97 8.72
N ASN A 47 0.82 -19.61 9.24
CA ASN A 47 0.91 -18.78 10.44
C ASN A 47 1.05 -17.31 10.01
N VAL A 48 0.36 -16.40 10.70
CA VAL A 48 0.48 -14.96 10.45
C VAL A 48 0.77 -14.24 11.76
N VAL A 49 1.82 -13.44 11.78
CA VAL A 49 2.16 -12.55 12.89
C VAL A 49 2.15 -11.11 12.40
N PHE A 50 1.57 -10.22 13.20
CA PHE A 50 1.49 -8.79 12.90
C PHE A 50 2.54 -8.05 13.73
N VAL A 51 3.36 -7.23 13.05
CA VAL A 51 4.54 -6.58 13.64
C VAL A 51 4.59 -5.12 13.20
N ASP A 52 4.98 -4.23 14.10
CA ASP A 52 5.32 -2.85 13.74
C ASP A 52 6.68 -2.81 13.02
N CYS A 53 6.65 -2.90 11.70
CA CYS A 53 7.84 -2.88 10.85
C CYS A 53 8.43 -1.47 10.68
N THR A 54 7.92 -0.43 11.35
CA THR A 54 8.63 0.87 11.41
C THR A 54 9.95 0.78 12.19
N LYS A 55 10.09 -0.30 12.97
CA LYS A 55 11.25 -0.64 13.79
C LYS A 55 11.89 -1.93 13.24
N PRO A 56 12.99 -1.85 12.48
CA PRO A 56 13.66 -3.03 11.93
C PRO A 56 14.02 -4.09 12.97
N GLU A 57 14.28 -3.68 14.21
CA GLU A 57 14.53 -4.57 15.36
C GLU A 57 13.31 -5.43 15.72
N CYS A 58 12.10 -4.89 15.62
CA CYS A 58 10.87 -5.65 15.84
C CYS A 58 10.65 -6.68 14.74
N LEU A 59 10.98 -6.32 13.50
CA LEU A 59 10.96 -7.24 12.36
C LEU A 59 11.98 -8.38 12.56
N GLU A 60 13.22 -8.06 12.89
CA GLU A 60 14.29 -9.04 13.10
C GLU A 60 13.92 -10.04 14.21
N ALA A 61 13.40 -9.55 15.33
CA ALA A 61 12.95 -10.39 16.45
C ALA A 61 11.78 -11.32 16.11
N ALA A 62 10.96 -10.98 15.12
CA ALA A 62 9.81 -11.78 14.71
C ALA A 62 10.15 -12.86 13.66
N ILE A 63 11.34 -12.82 13.05
CA ILE A 63 11.75 -13.81 12.06
C ILE A 63 12.06 -15.15 12.74
N THR A 64 11.49 -16.22 12.19
CA THR A 64 11.67 -17.61 12.62
C THR A 64 12.17 -18.46 11.46
N PRO A 65 12.64 -19.71 11.69
CA PRO A 65 13.00 -20.63 10.60
C PRO A 65 11.84 -20.90 9.61
N ASN A 66 10.60 -20.79 10.08
CA ASN A 66 9.38 -20.98 9.27
C ASN A 66 8.94 -19.72 8.53
N THR A 67 9.54 -18.55 8.80
CA THR A 67 9.23 -17.33 8.06
C THR A 67 9.60 -17.50 6.59
N LYS A 68 8.67 -17.13 5.69
CA LYS A 68 8.86 -17.18 4.23
C LYS A 68 8.39 -15.93 3.51
N LEU A 69 7.59 -15.10 4.16
CA LEU A 69 7.07 -13.86 3.60
C LEU A 69 7.05 -12.76 4.66
N VAL A 70 7.55 -11.58 4.29
CA VAL A 70 7.35 -10.33 5.02
C VAL A 70 6.54 -9.41 4.11
N TRP A 71 5.39 -8.95 4.58
CA TRP A 71 4.48 -8.07 3.87
C TRP A 71 4.43 -6.71 4.55
N ILE A 72 4.93 -5.68 3.87
CA ILE A 72 4.86 -4.29 4.34
C ILE A 72 4.07 -3.41 3.36
N GLU A 73 3.50 -2.34 3.89
CA GLU A 73 2.82 -1.28 3.15
C GLU A 73 3.44 0.04 3.58
N THR A 74 3.80 0.93 2.65
CA THR A 74 4.40 2.22 3.00
C THR A 74 4.12 3.31 1.96
N PRO A 75 3.54 4.46 2.36
CA PRO A 75 2.90 4.72 3.64
C PRO A 75 1.70 3.79 3.88
N THR A 76 1.40 3.48 5.14
CA THR A 76 0.29 2.58 5.52
C THR A 76 -1.09 3.22 5.37
N ASN A 77 -2.10 2.44 5.01
CA ASN A 77 -3.50 2.86 5.02
C ASN A 77 -4.19 2.53 6.36
N PRO A 78 -4.78 3.50 7.11
CA PRO A 78 -4.92 4.92 6.80
C PRO A 78 -3.94 5.83 7.56
N THR A 79 -3.12 5.30 8.48
CA THR A 79 -2.37 6.15 9.42
C THR A 79 -1.06 6.71 8.85
N LEU A 80 -0.70 6.32 7.63
CA LEU A 80 0.44 6.81 6.85
C LEU A 80 1.80 6.63 7.54
N LYS A 81 1.96 5.58 8.37
CA LYS A 81 3.28 5.18 8.86
C LYS A 81 4.18 4.88 7.66
N VAL A 82 5.43 5.32 7.71
CA VAL A 82 6.42 5.08 6.65
C VAL A 82 7.45 4.08 7.15
N ILE A 83 7.69 3.05 6.35
CA ILE A 83 8.63 1.98 6.65
C ILE A 83 9.88 2.18 5.79
N ASP A 84 11.08 2.00 6.37
CA ASP A 84 12.34 2.04 5.62
C ASP A 84 12.52 0.73 4.85
N ILE A 85 12.21 0.77 3.55
CA ILE A 85 12.22 -0.44 2.71
C ILE A 85 13.62 -1.06 2.65
N ARG A 86 14.67 -0.22 2.61
CA ARG A 86 16.05 -0.70 2.54
C ARG A 86 16.44 -1.40 3.83
N ALA A 87 16.17 -0.79 4.97
CA ALA A 87 16.46 -1.40 6.27
C ALA A 87 15.70 -2.71 6.47
N CYS A 88 14.43 -2.78 6.07
CA CYS A 88 13.67 -4.03 6.10
C CYS A 88 14.25 -5.09 5.17
N ALA A 89 14.63 -4.73 3.94
CA ALA A 89 15.26 -5.66 3.00
C ALA A 89 16.56 -6.22 3.57
N ASP A 90 17.40 -5.35 4.15
CA ASP A 90 18.68 -5.74 4.74
C ASP A 90 18.50 -6.71 5.93
N VAL A 91 17.44 -6.56 6.73
CA VAL A 91 17.07 -7.53 7.78
C VAL A 91 16.57 -8.84 7.17
N VAL A 92 15.58 -8.77 6.27
CA VAL A 92 14.92 -9.95 5.70
C VAL A 92 15.90 -10.84 4.94
N HIS A 93 16.79 -10.25 4.15
CA HIS A 93 17.70 -10.99 3.28
C HIS A 93 18.89 -11.62 4.01
N LYS A 94 19.08 -11.37 5.31
CA LYS A 94 19.95 -12.22 6.17
C LYS A 94 19.40 -13.65 6.27
N HIS A 95 18.10 -13.84 6.05
CA HIS A 95 17.41 -15.12 6.18
C HIS A 95 17.06 -15.68 4.81
N LYS A 96 17.73 -16.80 4.44
CA LYS A 96 17.56 -17.42 3.12
C LYS A 96 16.11 -17.85 2.87
N GLY A 97 15.58 -17.47 1.70
CA GLY A 97 14.27 -17.89 1.24
C GLY A 97 13.09 -17.13 1.87
N VAL A 98 13.34 -16.01 2.56
CA VAL A 98 12.30 -15.07 3.00
C VAL A 98 12.13 -13.99 1.94
N LEU A 99 10.90 -13.80 1.46
CA LEU A 99 10.55 -12.77 0.48
C LEU A 99 10.06 -11.50 1.16
N LEU A 100 10.49 -10.34 0.68
CA LEU A 100 9.94 -9.04 1.05
C LEU A 100 8.97 -8.52 -0.02
N VAL A 101 7.71 -8.36 0.37
CA VAL A 101 6.67 -7.70 -0.42
C VAL A 101 6.46 -6.29 0.08
N VAL A 102 6.43 -5.34 -0.85
CA VAL A 102 5.98 -3.97 -0.60
C VAL A 102 4.70 -3.71 -1.40
N ASP A 103 3.60 -3.47 -0.69
CA ASP A 103 2.41 -2.86 -1.27
C ASP A 103 2.70 -1.37 -1.48
N ASN A 104 2.83 -0.99 -2.75
CA ASN A 104 3.23 0.34 -3.22
C ASN A 104 2.02 1.13 -3.76
N THR A 105 0.80 0.71 -3.41
CA THR A 105 -0.45 1.28 -3.91
C THR A 105 -0.52 2.79 -3.71
N PHE A 106 -0.14 3.29 -2.53
CA PHE A 106 -0.25 4.71 -2.19
C PHE A 106 0.75 5.57 -2.98
N MET A 107 2.00 5.14 -3.12
CA MET A 107 3.02 5.96 -3.77
C MET A 107 2.95 5.91 -5.31
N SER A 108 2.38 4.84 -5.86
CA SER A 108 2.52 4.45 -7.26
C SER A 108 3.98 4.19 -7.67
N ALA A 109 4.17 3.68 -8.90
CA ALA A 109 5.51 3.52 -9.49
C ALA A 109 6.22 4.86 -9.77
N TYR A 110 5.51 5.99 -9.69
CA TYR A 110 6.07 7.31 -9.97
C TYR A 110 6.89 7.86 -8.79
N PHE A 111 6.39 7.72 -7.56
CA PHE A 111 7.04 8.32 -6.39
C PHE A 111 7.92 7.36 -5.58
N GLN A 112 7.73 6.05 -5.71
CA GLN A 112 8.54 5.08 -4.98
C GLN A 112 8.79 3.82 -5.83
N ARG A 113 10.01 3.28 -5.74
CA ARG A 113 10.45 2.08 -6.48
C ARG A 113 10.98 1.01 -5.52
N PRO A 114 10.10 0.22 -4.87
CA PRO A 114 10.50 -0.76 -3.86
C PRO A 114 11.54 -1.78 -4.34
N LEU A 115 11.48 -2.23 -5.60
CA LEU A 115 12.47 -3.16 -6.16
C LEU A 115 13.89 -2.55 -6.18
N SER A 116 14.01 -1.25 -6.44
CA SER A 116 15.28 -0.52 -6.35
C SER A 116 15.74 -0.31 -4.90
N LEU A 117 14.84 -0.49 -3.94
CA LEU A 117 15.06 -0.38 -2.50
C LEU A 117 15.23 -1.75 -1.81
N GLY A 118 15.30 -2.85 -2.58
CA GLY A 118 15.60 -4.19 -2.07
C GLY A 118 14.39 -5.09 -1.85
N ALA A 119 13.18 -4.65 -2.17
CA ALA A 119 12.03 -5.55 -2.16
C ALA A 119 12.16 -6.63 -3.25
N ASP A 120 11.71 -7.85 -2.96
CA ASP A 120 11.61 -8.92 -3.95
C ASP A 120 10.37 -8.74 -4.84
N ILE A 121 9.30 -8.21 -4.24
CA ILE A 121 7.99 -8.04 -4.86
C ILE A 121 7.49 -6.63 -4.61
N CYS A 122 7.14 -5.93 -5.69
CA CYS A 122 6.40 -4.67 -5.64
C CYS A 122 4.96 -4.92 -6.11
N MET A 123 4.02 -4.78 -5.20
CA MET A 123 2.60 -5.04 -5.43
C MET A 123 1.80 -3.74 -5.49
N TYR A 124 0.72 -3.72 -6.26
CA TYR A 124 -0.23 -2.61 -6.33
C TYR A 124 -1.67 -3.13 -6.38
N SER A 125 -2.57 -2.42 -5.70
CA SER A 125 -3.95 -2.26 -6.14
C SER A 125 -3.98 -1.19 -7.24
N ALA A 126 -3.98 -1.64 -8.49
CA ALA A 126 -4.03 -0.74 -9.64
C ALA A 126 -5.39 -0.04 -9.81
N THR A 127 -6.40 -0.49 -9.07
CA THR A 127 -7.67 0.23 -8.84
C THR A 127 -7.47 1.69 -8.42
N LYS A 128 -6.35 1.97 -7.75
CA LYS A 128 -6.04 3.29 -7.18
C LYS A 128 -5.28 4.15 -8.19
N TYR A 129 -4.12 4.70 -7.82
CA TYR A 129 -3.38 5.64 -8.65
C TYR A 129 -2.91 5.12 -10.01
N MET A 130 -2.62 3.81 -10.13
CA MET A 130 -2.08 3.25 -11.38
C MET A 130 -3.07 3.43 -12.52
N ASN A 131 -4.32 2.97 -12.35
CA ASN A 131 -5.41 3.32 -13.25
C ASN A 131 -5.78 4.80 -13.10
N GLY A 132 -6.20 5.21 -11.90
CA GLY A 132 -6.46 6.60 -11.52
C GLY A 132 -7.72 7.23 -12.10
N HIS A 133 -8.64 6.42 -12.65
CA HIS A 133 -9.88 6.90 -13.26
C HIS A 133 -11.15 6.29 -12.64
N SER A 134 -11.01 5.61 -11.49
CA SER A 134 -12.12 5.08 -10.69
C SER A 134 -13.10 4.16 -11.45
N ASP A 135 -12.60 3.49 -12.49
CA ASP A 135 -13.39 2.68 -13.44
C ASP A 135 -12.78 1.30 -13.70
N VAL A 136 -11.71 0.91 -13.00
CA VAL A 136 -11.04 -0.38 -13.13
C VAL A 136 -10.73 -0.97 -11.76
N VAL A 137 -11.01 -2.26 -11.56
CA VAL A 137 -10.47 -3.04 -10.44
C VAL A 137 -9.34 -3.93 -10.97
N MET A 138 -8.14 -3.78 -10.44
CA MET A 138 -6.97 -4.53 -10.93
C MET A 138 -5.87 -4.63 -9.88
N GLY A 139 -5.11 -5.71 -9.90
CA GLY A 139 -3.86 -5.87 -9.15
C GLY A 139 -2.66 -5.94 -10.09
N LEU A 140 -1.50 -5.43 -9.66
CA LEU A 140 -0.25 -5.55 -10.39
C LEU A 140 0.85 -6.07 -9.46
N VAL A 141 1.71 -6.94 -9.99
CA VAL A 141 2.89 -7.44 -9.30
C VAL A 141 4.09 -7.30 -10.23
N SER A 142 5.13 -6.61 -9.75
CA SER A 142 6.42 -6.46 -10.42
C SER A 142 7.51 -7.17 -9.62
N VAL A 143 8.39 -7.89 -10.31
CA VAL A 143 9.49 -8.68 -9.74
C VAL A 143 10.69 -8.62 -10.68
N ASN A 144 11.90 -8.82 -10.16
CA ASN A 144 13.13 -8.93 -10.96
C ASN A 144 13.69 -10.36 -11.06
N CYS A 145 13.44 -11.20 -10.05
CA CYS A 145 13.99 -12.56 -9.99
C CYS A 145 13.22 -13.50 -10.94
N ASP A 146 13.89 -14.06 -11.94
CA ASP A 146 13.29 -14.95 -12.95
C ASP A 146 12.60 -16.16 -12.32
N GLN A 147 13.24 -16.80 -11.34
CA GLN A 147 12.64 -17.95 -10.65
C GLN A 147 11.36 -17.57 -9.90
N LEU A 148 11.34 -16.38 -9.28
CA LEU A 148 10.15 -15.86 -8.60
C LEU A 148 9.05 -15.50 -9.60
N TYR A 149 9.43 -14.91 -10.73
CA TYR A 149 8.53 -14.60 -11.84
C TYR A 149 7.85 -15.87 -12.36
N GLU A 150 8.60 -16.92 -12.67
CA GLU A 150 8.04 -18.18 -13.19
C GLU A 150 7.05 -18.83 -12.20
N ARG A 151 7.37 -18.80 -10.90
CA ARG A 151 6.46 -19.31 -9.86
C ARG A 151 5.16 -18.50 -9.79
N LEU A 152 5.24 -17.18 -9.78
CA LEU A 152 4.06 -16.30 -9.78
C LEU A 152 3.26 -16.42 -11.08
N LYS A 153 3.93 -16.58 -12.23
CA LYS A 153 3.31 -16.76 -13.54
C LYS A 153 2.57 -18.09 -13.63
N PHE A 154 3.17 -19.16 -13.14
CA PHE A 154 2.52 -20.45 -12.98
C PHE A 154 1.23 -20.31 -12.16
N LEU A 155 1.31 -19.71 -10.98
CA LEU A 155 0.14 -19.48 -10.13
C LEU A 155 -0.91 -18.57 -10.78
N GLN A 156 -0.50 -17.54 -11.52
CA GLN A 156 -1.43 -16.67 -12.26
C GLN A 156 -2.29 -17.50 -13.23
N ASN A 157 -1.67 -18.43 -13.94
CA ASN A 157 -2.37 -19.33 -14.86
C ASN A 157 -3.22 -20.36 -14.12
N SER A 158 -2.66 -21.00 -13.10
CA SER A 158 -3.31 -22.10 -12.36
C SER A 158 -4.47 -21.64 -11.47
N LEU A 159 -4.37 -20.46 -10.84
CA LEU A 159 -5.44 -19.90 -10.00
C LEU A 159 -6.48 -19.11 -10.82
N GLY A 160 -6.15 -18.73 -12.05
CA GLY A 160 -7.10 -18.08 -12.97
C GLY A 160 -7.58 -16.68 -12.58
N ALA A 161 -6.98 -16.05 -11.55
CA ALA A 161 -7.39 -14.73 -11.06
C ALA A 161 -6.86 -13.57 -11.93
N VAL A 162 -7.11 -13.68 -13.24
CA VAL A 162 -6.61 -12.76 -14.28
C VAL A 162 -7.59 -11.61 -14.54
N PRO A 163 -7.10 -10.41 -14.92
CA PRO A 163 -7.97 -9.29 -15.25
C PRO A 163 -8.60 -9.44 -16.64
N SER A 164 -9.70 -8.74 -16.86
CA SER A 164 -10.26 -8.56 -18.20
C SER A 164 -9.26 -7.87 -19.14
N PRO A 165 -9.17 -8.23 -20.42
CA PRO A 165 -8.39 -7.49 -21.41
C PRO A 165 -8.84 -6.04 -21.57
N PHE A 166 -10.13 -5.76 -21.38
CA PHE A 166 -10.66 -4.39 -21.41
C PHE A 166 -10.10 -3.55 -20.25
N ASP A 167 -10.07 -4.12 -19.05
CA ASP A 167 -9.49 -3.47 -17.87
C ASP A 167 -7.98 -3.28 -18.05
N CYS A 168 -7.29 -4.24 -18.67
CA CYS A 168 -5.87 -4.08 -19.03
C CYS A 168 -5.67 -2.88 -19.94
N PHE A 169 -6.53 -2.70 -20.94
CA PHE A 169 -6.48 -1.55 -21.84
C PHE A 169 -6.74 -0.23 -21.10
N LEU A 170 -7.80 -0.16 -20.28
CA LEU A 170 -8.15 1.04 -19.50
C LEU A 170 -7.04 1.42 -18.51
N CYS A 171 -6.52 0.46 -17.76
CA CYS A 171 -5.39 0.68 -16.86
C CYS A 171 -4.16 1.18 -17.64
N ASN A 172 -3.81 0.55 -18.76
CA ASN A 172 -2.70 0.99 -19.60
C ASN A 172 -2.91 2.39 -20.21
N ARG A 173 -4.15 2.77 -20.51
CA ARG A 173 -4.52 4.14 -20.89
C ARG A 173 -4.29 5.10 -19.72
N GLY A 174 -4.73 4.75 -18.52
CA GLY A 174 -4.54 5.53 -17.30
C GLY A 174 -3.07 5.75 -16.94
N LEU A 175 -2.21 4.77 -17.21
CA LEU A 175 -0.75 4.88 -16.99
C LEU A 175 -0.10 5.99 -17.83
N LYS A 176 -0.65 6.35 -18.99
CA LYS A 176 -0.08 7.40 -19.85
C LYS A 176 -0.17 8.80 -19.23
N THR A 177 -1.10 9.00 -18.30
CA THR A 177 -1.27 10.25 -17.55
C THR A 177 -0.75 10.16 -16.11
N LEU A 178 -0.18 9.02 -15.70
CA LEU A 178 0.26 8.81 -14.31
C LEU A 178 1.19 9.92 -13.83
N GLN A 179 2.20 10.29 -14.62
CA GLN A 179 3.16 11.34 -14.21
C GLN A 179 2.50 12.70 -13.94
N ILE A 180 1.53 13.12 -14.76
CA ILE A 180 0.89 14.43 -14.62
C ILE A 180 -0.15 14.40 -13.49
N ARG A 181 -0.88 13.29 -13.35
CA ARG A 181 -1.82 13.07 -12.24
C ARG A 181 -1.10 13.06 -10.90
N MET A 182 -0.02 12.29 -10.76
CA MET A 182 0.71 12.18 -9.50
C MET A 182 1.35 13.50 -9.07
N LYS A 183 1.90 14.29 -10.01
CA LYS A 183 2.38 15.66 -9.71
C LYS A 183 1.25 16.54 -9.17
N GLN A 184 0.07 16.49 -9.80
CA GLN A 184 -1.08 17.28 -9.37
C GLN A 184 -1.62 16.82 -8.01
N HIS A 185 -1.68 15.50 -7.77
CA HIS A 185 -2.04 14.96 -6.46
C HIS A 185 -1.10 15.45 -5.37
N PHE A 186 0.21 15.39 -5.60
CA PHE A 186 1.19 15.87 -4.63
C PHE A 186 0.99 17.37 -4.35
N HIS A 187 0.89 18.18 -5.41
CA HIS A 187 0.69 19.62 -5.28
C HIS A 187 -0.56 19.97 -4.45
N ASN A 188 -1.70 19.34 -4.78
CA ASN A 188 -2.97 19.57 -4.09
C ASN A 188 -2.92 19.06 -2.65
N ALA A 189 -2.40 17.85 -2.41
CA ALA A 189 -2.34 17.27 -1.08
C ALA A 189 -1.44 18.06 -0.13
N LEU A 190 -0.30 18.57 -0.62
CA LEU A 190 0.56 19.44 0.19
C LEU A 190 -0.15 20.74 0.58
N ALA A 191 -0.92 21.34 -0.34
CA ALA A 191 -1.72 22.53 -0.04
C ALA A 191 -2.82 22.24 0.99
N VAL A 192 -3.55 21.13 0.82
CA VAL A 192 -4.60 20.68 1.76
C VAL A 192 -4.00 20.37 3.13
N ALA A 193 -2.89 19.64 3.19
CA ALA A 193 -2.24 19.27 4.44
C ALA A 193 -1.77 20.50 5.22
N ARG A 194 -1.15 21.48 4.55
CA ARG A 194 -0.74 22.75 5.17
C ARG A 194 -1.93 23.58 5.66
N PHE A 195 -3.00 23.65 4.87
CA PHE A 195 -4.22 24.32 5.29
C PHE A 195 -4.79 23.68 6.57
N LEU A 196 -4.94 22.35 6.57
CA LEU A 196 -5.45 21.59 7.73
C LEU A 196 -4.54 21.76 8.96
N GLU A 197 -3.22 21.72 8.80
CA GLU A 197 -2.26 21.83 9.91
C GLU A 197 -2.34 23.20 10.59
N SER A 198 -2.68 24.25 9.84
CA SER A 198 -2.90 25.60 10.39
C SER A 198 -4.31 25.84 10.96
N HIS A 199 -5.25 24.93 10.74
CA HIS A 199 -6.66 25.17 11.02
C HIS A 199 -6.99 24.88 12.51
N SER A 200 -7.57 25.85 13.23
CA SER A 200 -7.83 25.76 14.69
C SER A 200 -8.69 24.55 15.15
N ARG A 201 -9.61 24.09 14.30
CA ARG A 201 -10.46 22.89 14.49
C ARG A 201 -9.80 21.54 14.15
N VAL A 202 -8.56 21.52 13.67
CA VAL A 202 -7.80 20.29 13.39
C VAL A 202 -6.88 20.02 14.57
N GLU A 203 -6.87 18.78 15.05
CA GLU A 203 -6.03 18.34 16.16
C GLU A 203 -4.64 17.92 15.66
N LYS A 204 -4.60 17.16 14.57
CA LYS A 204 -3.36 16.62 14.01
C LYS A 204 -3.52 16.35 12.52
N VAL A 205 -2.48 16.62 11.75
CA VAL A 205 -2.36 16.19 10.35
C VAL A 205 -1.24 15.16 10.24
N ILE A 206 -1.46 14.14 9.44
CA ILE A 206 -0.46 13.17 9.03
C ILE A 206 -0.37 13.25 7.51
N PHE A 207 0.75 13.78 7.03
CA PHE A 207 1.08 13.80 5.60
C PHE A 207 2.59 13.64 5.42
N PRO A 208 3.08 12.62 4.69
CA PRO A 208 4.51 12.38 4.49
C PRO A 208 5.32 13.60 3.99
N GLY A 209 4.66 14.52 3.27
CA GLY A 209 5.27 15.75 2.75
C GLY A 209 5.39 16.90 3.76
N LEU A 210 4.80 16.81 4.95
CA LEU A 210 4.94 17.82 6.01
C LEU A 210 6.18 17.54 6.88
N PRO A 211 6.94 18.57 7.30
CA PRO A 211 8.02 18.42 8.27
C PRO A 211 7.58 17.84 9.63
N SER A 212 6.31 18.00 9.99
CA SER A 212 5.71 17.43 11.21
C SER A 212 5.52 15.92 11.16
N HIS A 213 5.63 15.30 9.98
CA HIS A 213 5.53 13.85 9.85
C HIS A 213 6.76 13.18 10.48
N PRO A 214 6.60 12.21 11.40
CA PRO A 214 7.74 11.63 12.14
C PRO A 214 8.82 11.03 11.24
N GLN A 215 8.42 10.48 10.08
CA GLN A 215 9.32 9.91 9.08
C GLN A 215 9.58 10.82 7.87
N HIS A 216 9.36 12.14 7.95
CA HIS A 216 9.53 13.07 6.82
C HIS A 216 10.90 12.94 6.13
N GLU A 217 11.98 12.86 6.91
CA GLU A 217 13.34 12.71 6.37
C GLU A 217 13.53 11.37 5.64
N LEU A 218 12.92 10.29 6.14
CA LEU A 218 12.95 8.99 5.47
C LEU A 218 12.21 9.06 4.12
N VAL A 219 11.05 9.71 4.08
CA VAL A 219 10.28 9.91 2.84
C VAL A 219 11.15 10.60 1.78
N LYS A 220 11.86 11.67 2.14
CA LYS A 220 12.77 12.36 1.21
C LYS A 220 13.93 11.48 0.70
N ARG A 221 14.39 10.51 1.49
CA ARG A 221 15.47 9.59 1.08
C ARG A 221 15.00 8.50 0.13
N GLN A 222 13.79 7.96 0.33
CA GLN A 222 13.31 6.79 -0.43
C GLN A 222 12.22 7.08 -1.47
N CYS A 223 11.69 8.30 -1.50
CA CYS A 223 10.62 8.72 -2.42
C CYS A 223 11.01 9.98 -3.21
N THR A 224 10.46 10.13 -4.41
CA THR A 224 10.65 11.34 -5.25
C THR A 224 9.53 12.37 -5.10
N GLY A 225 8.53 12.08 -4.27
CA GLY A 225 7.38 12.94 -3.96
C GLY A 225 6.42 12.25 -2.99
N CYS A 226 5.24 12.83 -2.79
CA CYS A 226 4.20 12.28 -1.90
C CYS A 226 2.89 12.09 -2.67
N PRO A 227 2.04 11.12 -2.27
CA PRO A 227 0.79 10.88 -2.96
C PRO A 227 -0.28 11.89 -2.53
N GLY A 228 -1.49 11.72 -3.08
CA GLY A 228 -2.65 12.58 -2.74
C GLY A 228 -3.32 12.26 -1.40
N MET A 229 -2.75 11.34 -0.61
CA MET A 229 -3.36 10.84 0.63
C MET A 229 -3.02 11.76 1.80
N VAL A 230 -4.03 12.29 2.48
CA VAL A 230 -3.87 13.14 3.68
C VAL A 230 -4.78 12.59 4.77
N THR A 231 -4.20 12.28 5.93
CA THR A 231 -4.95 11.83 7.11
C THR A 231 -4.94 12.96 8.12
N PHE A 232 -6.06 13.23 8.80
CA PHE A 232 -6.09 14.20 9.88
C PHE A 232 -7.14 13.83 10.93
N TYR A 233 -6.94 14.35 12.14
CA TYR A 233 -7.85 14.20 13.27
C TYR A 233 -8.53 15.55 13.50
N ILE A 234 -9.86 15.55 13.48
CA ILE A 234 -10.66 16.73 13.82
C ILE A 234 -10.75 16.86 15.35
N LYS A 235 -10.74 18.09 15.87
CA LYS A 235 -11.02 18.33 17.29
C LYS A 235 -12.48 18.00 17.61
N GLY A 236 -12.72 17.53 18.82
CA GLY A 236 -14.05 17.15 19.30
C GLY A 236 -14.23 15.63 19.27
N ASN A 237 -15.36 15.19 18.74
CA ASN A 237 -15.81 13.80 18.79
C ASN A 237 -16.37 13.34 17.43
N VAL A 238 -16.92 12.13 17.38
CA VAL A 238 -17.43 11.52 16.14
C VAL A 238 -18.53 12.34 15.48
N GLU A 239 -19.35 13.06 16.25
CA GLU A 239 -20.39 13.94 15.73
C GLU A 239 -19.79 15.11 14.93
N HIS A 240 -18.64 15.64 15.36
CA HIS A 240 -17.92 16.69 14.62
C HIS A 240 -17.34 16.15 13.31
N ALA A 241 -16.78 14.94 13.34
CA ALA A 241 -16.29 14.27 12.13
C ALA A 241 -17.43 14.02 11.14
N ALA A 242 -18.56 13.48 11.60
CA ALA A 242 -19.75 13.27 10.78
C ALA A 242 -20.32 14.57 10.22
N ALA A 243 -20.36 15.65 11.02
CA ALA A 243 -20.79 16.96 10.57
C ALA A 243 -19.87 17.53 9.50
N PHE A 244 -18.54 17.41 9.66
CA PHE A 244 -17.57 17.80 8.65
C PHE A 244 -17.83 17.07 7.32
N LEU A 245 -17.91 15.74 7.35
CA LEU A 245 -18.11 14.92 6.14
C LEU A 245 -19.43 15.23 5.43
N LYS A 246 -20.52 15.43 6.19
CA LYS A 246 -21.84 15.79 5.62
C LYS A 246 -21.88 17.17 4.96
N ASN A 247 -20.97 18.08 5.32
CA ASN A 247 -20.94 19.44 4.79
C ASN A 247 -19.96 19.65 3.63
N LEU A 248 -19.23 18.59 3.21
CA LEU A 248 -18.37 18.64 2.04
C LEU A 248 -19.22 18.76 0.76
N LYS A 249 -18.82 19.67 -0.13
CA LYS A 249 -19.52 19.95 -1.41
C LYS A 249 -18.71 19.60 -2.65
N VAL A 250 -17.43 19.28 -2.47
CA VAL A 250 -16.46 18.98 -3.54
C VAL A 250 -15.84 17.60 -3.32
N PHE A 251 -15.43 17.32 -2.09
CA PHE A 251 -15.03 15.97 -1.69
C PHE A 251 -16.28 15.10 -1.56
N SER A 252 -16.28 13.94 -2.21
CA SER A 252 -17.35 12.94 -2.08
C SER A 252 -17.07 12.01 -0.90
N LEU A 253 -18.10 11.71 -0.10
CA LEU A 253 -18.03 10.68 0.91
C LEU A 253 -18.11 9.30 0.24
N ALA A 254 -16.99 8.59 0.14
CA ALA A 254 -16.94 7.27 -0.49
C ALA A 254 -15.73 6.48 0.03
N GLU A 255 -15.86 5.15 0.01
CA GLU A 255 -14.70 4.26 0.11
C GLU A 255 -13.87 4.32 -1.19
N SER A 256 -12.62 3.87 -1.12
CA SER A 256 -11.61 3.94 -2.21
C SER A 256 -10.83 5.25 -2.25
N LEU A 257 -9.87 5.35 -3.18
CA LEU A 257 -8.89 6.43 -3.25
C LEU A 257 -8.13 6.41 -4.58
N GLY A 258 -7.38 7.48 -4.86
CA GLY A 258 -6.42 7.56 -5.95
C GLY A 258 -7.00 7.78 -7.34
N GLY A 259 -8.31 8.04 -7.44
CA GLY A 259 -8.98 8.56 -8.63
C GLY A 259 -8.63 10.01 -8.92
N TYR A 260 -9.26 10.59 -9.94
CA TYR A 260 -9.08 12.01 -10.29
C TYR A 260 -9.91 12.94 -9.39
N GLU A 261 -11.00 12.42 -8.85
CA GLU A 261 -11.90 13.09 -7.93
C GLU A 261 -11.36 13.10 -6.49
N SER A 262 -11.78 14.11 -5.72
CA SER A 262 -11.45 14.19 -4.30
C SER A 262 -12.44 13.37 -3.46
N LEU A 263 -11.94 12.47 -2.63
CA LEU A 263 -12.73 11.63 -1.73
C LEU A 263 -12.38 11.91 -0.26
N ALA A 264 -13.36 11.73 0.61
CA ALA A 264 -13.16 11.74 2.07
C ALA A 264 -13.87 10.52 2.68
N GLU A 265 -13.25 9.92 3.69
CA GLU A 265 -13.82 8.78 4.42
C GLU A 265 -13.57 8.92 5.94
N HIS A 266 -14.36 8.19 6.72
CA HIS A 266 -14.05 7.89 8.11
C HIS A 266 -13.79 6.38 8.18
N PRO A 267 -12.53 5.94 8.33
CA PRO A 267 -12.18 4.52 8.42
C PRO A 267 -12.85 3.80 9.60
#